data_AF-A0A522DCV1-F1
#
_entry.id   AF-A0A522DCV1-F1
#
_cell.length_a   1.000
_cell.length_b   1.000
_cell.length_c   1.000
_cell.angle_alpha   90.00
_cell.angle_beta   90.00
_cell.angle_gamma   90.00
#
_symmetry.space_group_name_H-M   'P 1'
#
loop_
_entity.id
_entity.type
_entity.pdbx_description
1 polymer ?
#
loop_
_entity_poly.entity_id
_entity_poly.type
_entity_poly.pdbx_seq_one_letter_code
_entity_poly.pdbx_strand_id
1 'polypeptide(L)'
;MNRYSVLTAILSVAITASAFGADWTKLGLTVLEKKEGDGAYEYRLKDAGGQEFDIQSEKEVSDDTVQRALGLKTTLSGRELFKIKEIKFIILPNSIDAVIVPSFFTYKDTDILPCLPSTILFSLSDRLEYNFRIVKDNIFMRIKGDFSTDDELGEKVVGGIKNPLSFVRMRDPEVFLTRINEIEDANRKLRNAVISWHNTGFLGIGSGPIDQKKVDRVTALKRQKPDMKKDEVKAALEKEGISVSGKELSIIFSAYFNDFE
;
A
#
# COMPACT_ATOMS: atom_id res chain seq x y z
N MET A 1 -84.74 11.34 -11.76
CA MET A 1 -84.16 11.90 -10.53
C MET A 1 -84.03 10.78 -9.51
N ASN A 2 -82.80 10.45 -9.12
CA ASN A 2 -82.36 10.08 -7.76
C ASN A 2 -81.00 9.36 -7.87
N ARG A 3 -79.94 10.13 -7.60
CA ARG A 3 -78.55 9.68 -7.56
C ARG A 3 -78.31 9.07 -6.17
N TYR A 4 -78.04 7.77 -6.10
CA TYR A 4 -77.50 7.14 -4.91
C TYR A 4 -75.99 7.36 -4.89
N SER A 5 -75.55 8.18 -3.94
CA SER A 5 -74.13 8.39 -3.63
C SER A 5 -73.69 7.27 -2.71
N VAL A 6 -72.82 6.37 -3.20
CA VAL A 6 -72.13 5.39 -2.34
C VAL A 6 -70.88 6.09 -1.81
N LEU A 7 -70.95 6.50 -0.54
CA LEU A 7 -69.80 6.99 0.23
C LEU A 7 -69.01 5.76 0.71
N THR A 8 -67.90 5.47 0.04
CA THR A 8 -66.92 4.48 0.53
C THR A 8 -66.02 5.17 1.54
N ALA A 9 -66.27 4.94 2.83
CA ALA A 9 -65.34 5.32 3.90
C ALA A 9 -64.13 4.37 3.86
N ILE A 10 -63.01 4.85 3.33
CA ILE A 10 -61.72 4.15 3.42
C ILE A 10 -61.18 4.41 4.84
N LEU A 11 -61.35 3.43 5.72
CA LEU A 11 -60.73 3.40 7.04
C LEU A 11 -59.23 3.14 6.85
N SER A 12 -58.43 4.21 6.87
CA SER A 12 -56.97 4.11 6.86
C SER A 12 -56.51 3.62 8.24
N VAL A 13 -56.33 2.30 8.37
CA VAL A 13 -55.60 1.72 9.51
C VAL A 13 -54.15 2.19 9.36
N ALA A 14 -53.76 3.18 10.16
CA ALA A 14 -52.37 3.56 10.34
C ALA A 14 -51.65 2.39 11.03
N ILE A 15 -51.01 1.55 10.24
CA ILE A 15 -50.04 0.57 10.72
C ILE A 15 -48.87 1.41 11.26
N THR A 16 -48.78 1.58 12.57
CA THR A 16 -47.53 1.98 13.23
C THR A 16 -46.56 0.79 13.09
N ALA A 17 -45.92 0.69 11.93
CA ALA A 17 -44.70 -0.06 11.81
C ALA A 17 -43.68 0.66 12.70
N SER A 18 -43.32 0.07 13.82
CA SER A 18 -42.10 0.42 14.55
C SER A 18 -40.94 0.21 13.59
N ALA A 19 -40.50 1.31 12.96
CA ALA A 19 -39.36 1.35 12.07
C ALA A 19 -38.12 0.95 12.88
N PHE A 20 -37.46 -0.13 12.48
CA PHE A 20 -36.19 -0.57 13.08
C PHE A 20 -34.98 0.23 12.56
N GLY A 21 -35.22 1.30 11.79
CA GLY A 21 -34.20 2.21 11.29
C GLY A 21 -34.05 3.47 12.12
N ALA A 22 -32.89 4.11 11.96
CA ALA A 22 -32.54 5.34 12.68
C ALA A 22 -33.53 6.48 12.40
N ASP A 23 -33.86 7.24 13.44
CA ASP A 23 -34.58 8.50 13.32
C ASP A 23 -33.59 9.63 12.96
N TRP A 24 -33.36 9.77 11.66
CA TRP A 24 -32.43 10.75 11.10
C TRP A 24 -32.71 12.18 11.57
N THR A 25 -33.99 12.55 11.66
CA THR A 25 -34.40 13.92 12.02
C THR A 25 -34.06 14.22 13.48
N LYS A 26 -34.34 13.26 14.38
CA LYS A 26 -33.99 13.35 15.80
C LYS A 26 -32.47 13.43 16.01
N LEU A 27 -31.69 12.81 15.12
CA LEU A 27 -30.23 12.87 15.12
C LEU A 27 -29.66 14.13 14.46
N GLY A 28 -30.52 15.07 14.03
CA GLY A 28 -30.10 16.31 13.38
C GLY A 28 -29.58 16.11 11.95
N LEU A 29 -30.01 15.04 11.28
CA LEU A 29 -29.60 14.65 9.94
C LEU A 29 -30.76 14.72 8.96
N THR A 30 -30.47 15.17 7.75
CA THR A 30 -31.37 15.10 6.61
C THR A 30 -30.89 14.03 5.65
N VAL A 31 -31.78 13.11 5.27
CA VAL A 31 -31.49 12.11 4.23
C VAL A 31 -31.65 12.76 2.86
N LEU A 32 -30.56 12.86 2.11
CA LEU A 32 -30.55 13.38 0.74
C LEU A 32 -30.87 12.27 -0.28
N GLU A 33 -30.29 11.09 -0.06
CA GLU A 33 -30.45 9.93 -0.92
C GLU A 33 -30.45 8.65 -0.08
N LYS A 34 -31.29 7.68 -0.44
CA LYS A 34 -31.28 6.32 0.10
C LYS A 34 -31.22 5.34 -1.07
N LYS A 35 -30.24 4.44 -1.06
CA LYS A 35 -30.16 3.28 -1.95
C LYS A 35 -30.29 2.02 -1.13
N GLU A 36 -31.11 1.10 -1.62
CA GLU A 36 -31.36 -0.20 -0.99
C GLU A 36 -31.42 -1.25 -2.11
N GLY A 37 -30.51 -2.22 -2.06
CA GLY A 37 -30.36 -3.25 -3.09
C GLY A 37 -29.11 -4.10 -2.84
N ASP A 38 -29.09 -5.34 -3.36
CA ASP A 38 -27.97 -6.29 -3.24
C ASP A 38 -27.49 -6.57 -1.79
N GLY A 39 -28.38 -6.45 -0.81
CA GLY A 39 -28.05 -6.71 0.60
C GLY A 39 -27.26 -5.59 1.28
N ALA A 40 -27.27 -4.38 0.71
CA ALA A 40 -26.68 -3.20 1.31
C ALA A 40 -27.67 -2.01 1.35
N TYR A 41 -27.48 -1.18 2.36
CA TYR A 41 -28.10 0.12 2.53
C TYR A 41 -27.02 1.19 2.37
N GLU A 42 -27.29 2.21 1.56
CA GLU A 42 -26.43 3.38 1.44
C GLU A 42 -27.28 4.64 1.62
N TYR A 43 -26.84 5.51 2.51
CA TYR A 43 -27.49 6.77 2.85
C TYR A 43 -26.52 7.91 2.56
N ARG A 44 -26.94 8.86 1.72
CA ARG A 44 -26.29 10.16 1.62
C ARG A 44 -27.00 11.12 2.56
N LEU A 45 -26.26 11.66 3.51
CA LEU A 45 -26.79 12.42 4.63
C LEU A 45 -26.20 13.83 4.63
N LYS A 46 -26.96 14.77 5.20
CA LYS A 46 -26.52 16.14 5.47
C LYS A 46 -26.75 16.47 6.92
N ASP A 47 -25.71 16.95 7.60
CA ASP A 47 -25.84 17.42 8.98
C ASP A 47 -26.38 18.87 9.07
N ALA A 48 -26.69 19.30 10.30
CA ALA A 48 -27.15 20.66 10.57
C ALA A 48 -26.12 21.75 10.19
N GLY A 49 -24.82 21.42 10.13
CA GLY A 49 -23.76 22.32 9.66
C GLY A 49 -23.69 22.41 8.14
N GLY A 50 -24.48 21.62 7.42
CA GLY A 50 -24.55 21.58 5.97
C GLY A 50 -23.51 20.65 5.33
N GLN A 51 -22.75 19.88 6.11
CA GLN A 51 -21.77 18.94 5.57
C GLN A 51 -22.45 17.64 5.14
N GLU A 52 -22.10 17.19 3.93
CA GLU A 52 -22.58 15.93 3.37
C GLU A 52 -21.61 14.78 3.68
N PHE A 53 -22.15 13.60 3.93
CA PHE A 53 -21.40 12.37 4.15
C PHE A 53 -22.26 11.13 3.86
N ASP A 54 -21.60 9.99 3.68
CA ASP A 54 -22.28 8.73 3.36
C ASP A 54 -22.20 7.74 4.52
N ILE A 55 -23.25 6.95 4.72
CA ILE A 55 -23.26 5.75 5.57
C ILE A 55 -23.64 4.55 4.71
N GLN A 56 -22.79 3.52 4.71
CA GLN A 56 -23.05 2.22 4.08
C GLN A 56 -23.12 1.13 5.14
N SER A 57 -24.08 0.21 5.02
CA SER A 57 -24.27 -0.90 5.95
C SER A 57 -24.94 -2.10 5.27
N GLU A 58 -24.74 -3.32 5.80
CA GLU A 58 -25.46 -4.52 5.31
C GLU A 58 -26.91 -4.60 5.84
N LYS A 59 -27.20 -3.89 6.92
CA LYS A 59 -28.50 -3.87 7.61
C LYS A 59 -28.94 -2.44 7.86
N GLU A 60 -30.22 -2.26 8.14
CA GLU A 60 -30.72 -0.97 8.62
C GLU A 60 -29.95 -0.55 9.88
N VAL A 61 -29.52 0.72 9.93
CA VAL A 61 -28.69 1.22 11.02
C VAL A 61 -29.55 1.72 12.16
N SER A 62 -29.10 1.48 13.40
CA SER A 62 -29.76 1.97 14.60
C SER A 62 -29.33 3.39 14.97
N ASP A 63 -30.14 4.08 15.77
CA ASP A 63 -29.80 5.40 16.34
C ASP A 63 -28.41 5.40 17.03
N ASP A 64 -28.12 4.39 17.85
CA ASP A 64 -26.85 4.27 18.58
C ASP A 64 -25.65 4.17 17.63
N THR A 65 -25.76 3.36 16.59
CA THR A 65 -24.70 3.19 15.59
C THR A 65 -24.43 4.49 14.84
N VAL A 66 -25.49 5.22 14.47
CA VAL A 66 -25.37 6.53 13.81
C VAL A 66 -24.73 7.54 14.77
N GLN A 67 -25.13 7.58 16.04
CA GLN A 67 -24.50 8.46 17.03
C GLN A 67 -23.01 8.17 17.20
N ARG A 68 -22.59 6.89 17.23
CA ARG A 68 -21.18 6.52 17.27
C ARG A 68 -20.42 7.01 16.02
N ALA A 69 -21.01 6.88 14.84
CA ALA A 69 -20.42 7.40 13.60
C ALA A 69 -20.29 8.94 13.62
N LEU A 70 -21.29 9.66 14.14
CA LEU A 70 -21.24 11.12 14.30
C LEU A 70 -20.19 11.55 15.34
N GLY A 71 -20.04 10.80 16.43
CA GLY A 71 -18.98 11.00 17.41
C GLY A 71 -17.58 10.83 16.78
N LEU A 72 -17.41 9.81 15.94
CA LEU A 72 -16.20 9.61 15.17
C LEU A 72 -15.96 10.73 14.17
N LYS A 73 -16.99 11.16 13.41
CA LYS A 73 -16.93 12.32 12.50
C LYS A 73 -16.43 13.57 13.21
N THR A 74 -17.00 13.87 14.38
CA THR A 74 -16.63 15.02 15.21
C THR A 74 -15.18 14.92 15.67
N THR A 75 -14.80 13.74 16.16
CA THR A 75 -13.42 13.45 16.61
C THR A 75 -12.41 13.68 15.50
N LEU A 76 -12.68 13.20 14.27
CA LEU A 76 -11.76 13.31 13.13
C LEU A 76 -11.78 14.70 12.48
N SER A 77 -12.93 15.40 12.48
CA SER A 77 -13.03 16.76 11.92
C SER A 77 -12.36 17.82 12.79
N GLY A 78 -12.24 17.58 14.10
CA GLY A 78 -11.58 18.47 15.04
C GLY A 78 -10.05 18.47 14.97
N ARG A 79 -9.45 17.69 14.06
CA ARG A 79 -7.99 17.54 13.94
C ARG A 79 -7.36 18.72 13.20
N GLU A 80 -6.14 19.05 13.57
CA GLU A 80 -5.36 20.09 12.89
C GLU A 80 -4.49 19.49 11.79
N LEU A 81 -4.03 18.25 12.00
CA LEU A 81 -3.17 17.52 11.09
C LEU A 81 -3.74 17.40 9.65
N PHE A 82 -5.06 17.23 9.53
CA PHE A 82 -5.75 17.13 8.25
C PHE A 82 -7.12 17.80 8.30
N LYS A 83 -7.62 18.20 7.12
CA LYS A 83 -9.03 18.61 6.94
C LYS A 83 -9.73 17.65 6.02
N ILE A 84 -10.95 17.29 6.39
CA ILE A 84 -11.77 16.30 5.69
C ILE A 84 -12.48 16.98 4.53
N LYS A 85 -12.26 16.50 3.31
CA LYS A 85 -13.03 16.88 2.13
C LYS A 85 -14.32 16.06 2.04
N GLU A 86 -14.15 14.74 2.12
CA GLU A 86 -15.23 13.75 2.01
C GLU A 86 -15.01 12.68 3.09
N ILE A 87 -16.10 12.19 3.66
CA ILE A 87 -16.08 11.09 4.62
C ILE A 87 -17.22 10.13 4.32
N LYS A 88 -16.90 8.84 4.28
CA LYS A 88 -17.85 7.75 4.16
C LYS A 88 -17.68 6.80 5.33
N PHE A 89 -18.78 6.45 5.98
CA PHE A 89 -18.82 5.44 7.02
C PHE A 89 -19.26 4.10 6.45
N ILE A 90 -18.58 3.03 6.84
CA ILE A 90 -18.95 1.65 6.55
C ILE A 90 -19.21 0.98 7.89
N ILE A 91 -20.46 0.59 8.13
CA ILE A 91 -20.88 -0.08 9.34
C ILE A 91 -20.67 -1.58 9.17
N LEU A 92 -19.75 -2.13 9.95
CA LEU A 92 -19.44 -3.55 10.01
C LEU A 92 -20.01 -4.16 11.31
N PRO A 93 -20.10 -5.49 11.43
CA PRO A 93 -20.67 -6.13 12.61
C PRO A 93 -20.02 -5.72 13.94
N ASN A 94 -18.72 -5.46 13.93
CA ASN A 94 -17.93 -5.18 15.14
C ASN A 94 -17.15 -3.85 15.08
N SER A 95 -17.32 -3.06 14.02
CA SER A 95 -16.57 -1.81 13.85
C SER A 95 -17.31 -0.80 12.98
N ILE A 96 -16.91 0.46 13.12
CA ILE A 96 -17.29 1.55 12.22
C ILE A 96 -16.03 2.02 11.52
N ASP A 97 -15.99 1.84 10.20
CA ASP A 97 -14.89 2.29 9.37
C ASP A 97 -15.23 3.67 8.80
N ALA A 98 -14.35 4.64 8.99
CA ALA A 98 -14.40 5.96 8.39
C ALA A 98 -13.34 6.06 7.28
N VAL A 99 -13.79 6.10 6.04
CA VAL A 99 -12.96 6.35 4.85
C VAL A 99 -12.95 7.85 4.59
N ILE A 100 -11.78 8.47 4.76
CA ILE A 100 -11.59 9.91 4.63
C ILE A 100 -10.81 10.22 3.36
N VAL A 101 -11.30 11.20 2.60
CA VAL A 101 -10.52 11.92 1.59
C VAL A 101 -10.13 13.27 2.20
N PRO A 102 -8.84 13.52 2.48
CA PRO A 102 -8.42 14.81 3.01
C PRO A 102 -8.34 15.89 1.90
N SER A 103 -8.71 17.13 2.23
CA SER A 103 -8.42 18.33 1.43
C SER A 103 -7.11 19.00 1.84
N PHE A 104 -6.63 18.70 3.04
CA PHE A 104 -5.41 19.24 3.64
C PHE A 104 -4.77 18.15 4.49
N PHE A 105 -3.44 18.02 4.42
CA PHE A 105 -2.68 17.15 5.31
C PHE A 105 -1.24 17.66 5.41
N THR A 106 -0.88 18.28 6.53
CA THR A 106 0.46 18.86 6.73
C THR A 106 0.94 18.61 8.14
N TYR A 107 2.23 18.30 8.27
CA TYR A 107 2.89 18.14 9.58
C TYR A 107 4.31 18.70 9.53
N LYS A 108 4.66 19.59 10.46
CA LYS A 108 6.01 20.21 10.55
C LYS A 108 6.54 20.66 9.18
N ASP A 109 5.75 21.51 8.51
CA ASP A 109 6.04 22.08 7.18
C ASP A 109 6.18 21.06 6.03
N THR A 110 5.84 19.80 6.27
CA THR A 110 5.80 18.75 5.25
C THR A 110 4.38 18.57 4.75
N ASP A 111 4.14 18.90 3.49
CA ASP A 111 2.88 18.57 2.81
C ASP A 111 2.85 17.07 2.49
N ILE A 112 1.90 16.38 3.11
CA ILE A 112 1.74 14.92 3.03
C ILE A 112 0.78 14.56 1.88
N LEU A 113 -0.12 15.47 1.51
CA LEU A 113 -1.19 15.21 0.56
C LEU A 113 -0.69 14.68 -0.80
N PRO A 114 0.42 15.19 -1.39
CA PRO A 114 0.98 14.67 -2.64
C PRO A 114 1.48 13.22 -2.55
N CYS A 115 1.77 12.74 -1.34
CA CYS A 115 2.20 11.37 -1.11
C CYS A 115 1.01 10.42 -0.87
N LEU A 116 -0.23 10.93 -0.77
CA LEU A 116 -1.41 10.13 -0.50
C LEU A 116 -2.11 9.76 -1.82
N PRO A 117 -2.23 8.45 -2.17
CA PRO A 117 -2.83 8.04 -3.43
C PRO A 117 -4.35 8.25 -3.49
N SER A 118 -5.06 8.22 -2.35
CA SER A 118 -6.52 8.47 -2.35
C SER A 118 -7.14 8.68 -0.96
N THR A 119 -7.12 7.69 -0.06
CA THR A 119 -7.92 7.71 1.18
C THR A 119 -7.15 7.33 2.44
N ILE A 120 -7.63 7.83 3.57
CA ILE A 120 -7.23 7.39 4.92
C ILE A 120 -8.37 6.58 5.52
N LEU A 121 -8.11 5.33 5.90
CA LEU A 121 -9.08 4.52 6.66
C LEU A 121 -8.80 4.69 8.16
N PHE A 122 -9.85 5.04 8.90
CA PHE A 122 -9.91 4.91 10.34
C PHE A 122 -10.93 3.84 10.72
N SER A 123 -10.58 2.92 11.60
CA SER A 123 -11.47 1.85 12.06
C SER A 123 -11.70 1.99 13.55
N LEU A 124 -12.96 2.09 13.97
CA LEU A 124 -13.37 2.18 15.36
C LEU A 124 -14.04 0.86 15.78
N SER A 125 -13.32 0.03 16.53
CA SER A 125 -13.86 -1.13 17.26
C SER A 125 -13.78 -0.85 18.76
N ASP A 126 -12.80 -1.42 19.46
CA ASP A 126 -12.47 -1.13 20.87
C ASP A 126 -11.57 0.11 20.99
N ARG A 127 -10.76 0.35 19.96
CA ARG A 127 -9.86 1.48 19.82
C ARG A 127 -9.96 2.05 18.42
N LEU A 128 -9.51 3.29 18.26
CA LEU A 128 -9.44 3.95 16.97
C LEU A 128 -8.10 3.61 16.32
N GLU A 129 -8.13 2.93 15.19
CA GLU A 129 -6.94 2.55 14.42
C GLU A 129 -6.94 3.26 13.07
N TYR A 130 -5.77 3.55 12.50
CA TYR A 130 -5.63 4.04 11.13
C TYR A 130 -4.91 3.03 10.25
N ASN A 131 -5.23 3.05 8.96
CA ASN A 131 -4.60 2.18 7.98
C ASN A 131 -4.67 2.77 6.57
N PHE A 132 -3.55 3.20 6.02
CA PHE A 132 -3.52 3.77 4.68
C PHE A 132 -2.17 3.60 4.02
N ARG A 133 -2.10 3.97 2.75
CA ARG A 133 -0.88 3.91 1.97
C ARG A 133 -0.39 5.32 1.66
N ILE A 134 0.92 5.48 1.64
CA ILE A 134 1.57 6.63 1.03
C ILE A 134 2.56 6.15 -0.02
N VAL A 135 2.86 7.00 -1.00
CA VAL A 135 3.80 6.74 -2.07
C VAL A 135 4.82 7.87 -2.11
N LYS A 136 6.10 7.52 -2.05
CA LYS A 136 7.22 8.46 -2.20
C LYS A 136 8.31 7.78 -3.00
N ASP A 137 8.81 8.45 -4.04
CA ASP A 137 9.90 7.97 -4.90
C ASP A 137 9.64 6.55 -5.46
N ASN A 138 8.40 6.31 -5.91
CA ASN A 138 7.87 5.02 -6.39
C ASN A 138 7.87 3.87 -5.35
N ILE A 139 8.03 4.20 -4.06
CA ILE A 139 7.97 3.25 -2.96
C ILE A 139 6.60 3.37 -2.27
N PHE A 140 5.86 2.26 -2.25
CA PHE A 140 4.61 2.14 -1.52
C PHE A 140 4.87 1.79 -0.06
N MET A 141 4.33 2.58 0.85
CA MET A 141 4.46 2.36 2.29
C MET A 141 3.08 2.26 2.94
N ARG A 142 2.90 1.27 3.82
CA ARG A 142 1.69 1.13 4.63
C ARG A 142 1.89 1.81 5.98
N ILE A 143 1.04 2.79 6.26
CA ILE A 143 0.96 3.49 7.54
C ILE A 143 -0.22 2.90 8.32
N LYS A 144 0.07 2.14 9.38
CA LYS A 144 -0.95 1.52 10.23
C LYS A 144 -0.61 1.63 11.71
N GLY A 145 -1.60 1.76 12.58
CA GLY A 145 -1.43 1.75 14.03
C GLY A 145 -2.62 2.35 14.76
N ASP A 146 -2.50 2.44 16.08
CA ASP A 146 -3.52 3.04 16.95
C ASP A 146 -3.45 4.57 16.83
N PHE A 147 -4.60 5.23 16.77
CA PHE A 147 -4.70 6.68 16.71
C PHE A 147 -4.87 7.26 18.12
N SER A 148 -3.80 7.87 18.63
CA SER A 148 -3.82 8.56 19.92
C SER A 148 -3.80 10.08 19.75
N THR A 149 -2.86 10.58 18.95
CA THR A 149 -2.60 12.02 18.79
C THR A 149 -2.20 12.36 17.35
N ASP A 150 -2.41 13.63 16.98
CA ASP A 150 -2.00 14.20 15.69
C ASP A 150 -0.47 14.09 15.51
N ASP A 151 0.30 14.33 16.57
CA ASP A 151 1.76 14.23 16.55
C ASP A 151 2.27 12.82 16.27
N GLU A 152 1.69 11.80 16.93
CA GLU A 152 2.10 10.40 16.71
C GLU A 152 1.89 9.97 15.26
N LEU A 153 0.73 10.31 14.68
CA LEU A 153 0.43 10.02 13.28
C LEU A 153 1.35 10.83 12.35
N GLY A 154 1.50 12.13 12.61
CA GLY A 154 2.33 13.05 11.82
C GLY A 154 3.78 12.61 11.76
N GLU A 155 4.40 12.31 12.91
CA GLU A 155 5.79 11.82 13.00
C GLU A 155 5.98 10.52 12.22
N LYS A 156 5.02 9.59 12.34
CA LYS A 156 5.10 8.30 11.64
C LYS A 156 5.01 8.46 10.13
N VAL A 157 4.15 9.35 9.64
CA VAL A 157 4.00 9.62 8.20
C VAL A 157 5.23 10.34 7.66
N VAL A 158 5.67 11.42 8.31
CA VAL A 158 6.84 12.18 7.89
C VAL A 158 8.11 11.35 7.99
N GLY A 159 8.24 10.49 9.00
CA GLY A 159 9.34 9.52 9.09
C GLY A 159 9.40 8.57 7.89
N GLY A 160 8.24 8.09 7.43
CA GLY A 160 8.14 7.31 6.19
C GLY A 160 8.54 8.10 4.95
N ILE A 161 8.08 9.34 4.81
CA ILE A 161 8.41 10.21 3.66
C ILE A 161 9.91 10.57 3.63
N LYS A 162 10.52 10.87 4.78
CA LYS A 162 11.93 11.27 4.86
C LYS A 162 12.90 10.11 4.62
N ASN A 163 12.51 8.88 4.95
CA ASN A 163 13.34 7.69 4.69
C ASN A 163 12.50 6.48 4.23
N PRO A 164 12.00 6.51 2.98
CA PRO A 164 11.08 5.49 2.48
C PRO A 164 11.68 4.08 2.49
N LEU A 165 12.96 3.96 2.13
CA LEU A 165 13.65 2.67 2.08
C LEU A 165 13.80 2.05 3.47
N SER A 166 14.26 2.81 4.47
CA SER A 166 14.36 2.29 5.85
C SER A 166 12.99 1.95 6.43
N PHE A 167 11.96 2.74 6.11
CA PHE A 167 10.61 2.51 6.60
C PHE A 167 10.01 1.19 6.08
N VAL A 168 10.24 0.86 4.81
CA VAL A 168 9.85 -0.44 4.23
C VAL A 168 10.70 -1.58 4.80
N ARG A 169 12.03 -1.39 4.92
CA ARG A 169 12.96 -2.42 5.45
C ARG A 169 12.59 -2.89 6.85
N MET A 170 12.08 -2.00 7.70
CA MET A 170 11.64 -2.34 9.05
C MET A 170 10.31 -3.11 9.10
N ARG A 171 9.55 -3.16 8.00
CA ARG A 171 8.14 -3.59 8.00
C ARG A 171 7.75 -4.66 6.98
N ASP A 172 8.61 -4.98 6.00
CA ASP A 172 8.30 -6.00 4.99
C ASP A 172 9.56 -6.72 4.42
N PRO A 173 10.06 -7.79 5.06
CA PRO A 173 11.27 -8.50 4.63
C PRO A 173 11.12 -9.25 3.31
N GLU A 174 9.94 -9.78 3.00
CA GLU A 174 9.73 -10.69 1.86
C GLU A 174 9.68 -9.96 0.51
N VAL A 175 9.07 -8.78 0.48
CA VAL A 175 9.05 -7.91 -0.71
C VAL A 175 10.48 -7.50 -1.09
N PHE A 176 11.34 -7.33 -0.10
CA PHE A 176 12.75 -7.00 -0.29
C PHE A 176 13.56 -8.18 -0.87
N LEU A 177 13.36 -9.39 -0.36
CA LEU A 177 14.01 -10.59 -0.91
C LEU A 177 13.66 -10.79 -2.39
N THR A 178 12.40 -10.56 -2.75
CA THR A 178 11.96 -10.65 -4.15
C THR A 178 12.69 -9.64 -5.03
N ARG A 179 12.76 -8.38 -4.61
CA ARG A 179 13.47 -7.32 -5.36
C ARG A 179 14.99 -7.54 -5.42
N ILE A 180 15.61 -8.06 -4.35
CA ILE A 180 17.03 -8.44 -4.38
C ILE A 180 17.26 -9.50 -5.44
N ASN A 181 16.46 -10.57 -5.42
CA ASN A 181 16.61 -11.68 -6.35
C ASN A 181 16.43 -11.23 -7.81
N GLU A 182 15.48 -10.32 -8.08
CA GLU A 182 15.29 -9.70 -9.41
C GLU A 182 16.51 -8.88 -9.86
N ILE A 183 17.06 -8.06 -8.97
CA ILE A 183 18.24 -7.23 -9.27
C ILE A 183 19.49 -8.09 -9.46
N GLU A 184 19.68 -9.11 -8.62
CA GLU A 184 20.78 -10.07 -8.75
C GLU A 184 20.72 -10.83 -10.07
N ASP A 185 19.53 -11.27 -10.50
CA ASP A 185 19.34 -11.91 -11.80
C ASP A 185 19.62 -10.95 -12.97
N ALA A 186 19.08 -9.73 -12.92
CA ALA A 186 19.32 -8.72 -13.96
C ALA A 186 20.82 -8.37 -14.08
N ASN A 187 21.51 -8.20 -12.95
CA ASN A 187 22.94 -7.89 -12.90
C ASN A 187 23.77 -9.08 -13.39
N ARG A 188 23.40 -10.33 -13.02
CA ARG A 188 24.04 -11.54 -13.56
C ARG A 188 23.93 -11.61 -15.08
N LYS A 189 22.74 -11.37 -15.63
CA LYS A 189 22.50 -11.33 -17.09
C LYS A 189 23.36 -10.27 -17.77
N LEU A 190 23.46 -9.08 -17.18
CA LEU A 190 24.30 -8.00 -17.69
C LEU A 190 25.79 -8.38 -17.70
N ARG A 191 26.32 -8.92 -16.60
CA ARG A 191 27.72 -9.39 -16.54
C ARG A 191 27.99 -10.48 -17.57
N ASN A 192 27.10 -11.44 -17.70
CA ASN A 192 27.24 -12.50 -18.71
C ASN A 192 27.24 -11.95 -20.14
N ALA A 193 26.41 -10.94 -20.43
CA ALA A 193 26.39 -10.26 -21.72
C ALA A 193 27.72 -9.52 -21.98
N VAL A 194 28.22 -8.76 -21.00
CA VAL A 194 29.50 -8.03 -21.09
C VAL A 194 30.66 -9.01 -21.31
N ILE A 195 30.73 -10.08 -20.53
CA ILE A 195 31.77 -11.11 -20.66
C ILE A 195 31.73 -11.78 -22.03
N SER A 196 30.53 -12.14 -22.50
CA SER A 196 30.36 -12.75 -23.83
C SER A 196 30.77 -11.79 -24.95
N TRP A 197 30.48 -10.49 -24.79
CA TRP A 197 30.85 -9.49 -25.78
C TRP A 197 32.37 -9.24 -25.85
N HIS A 198 33.06 -9.25 -24.71
CA HIS A 198 34.51 -9.03 -24.65
C HIS A 198 35.35 -10.29 -24.90
N ASN A 199 34.76 -11.48 -24.80
CA ASN A 199 35.41 -12.73 -25.14
C ASN A 199 35.38 -12.95 -26.66
N THR A 200 36.22 -12.22 -27.41
CA THR A 200 36.38 -12.37 -28.87
C THR A 200 37.72 -13.02 -29.25
N GLY A 201 37.76 -13.85 -30.30
CA GLY A 201 38.99 -14.48 -30.78
C GLY A 201 39.99 -13.48 -31.38
N PHE A 202 41.25 -13.89 -31.57
CA PHE A 202 42.37 -13.07 -32.09
C PHE A 202 42.10 -12.43 -33.48
N LEU A 203 41.12 -12.93 -34.24
CA LEU A 203 40.70 -12.38 -35.54
C LEU A 203 39.21 -11.99 -35.58
N GLY A 204 38.56 -11.80 -34.43
CA GLY A 204 37.10 -11.62 -34.34
C GLY A 204 36.30 -12.89 -34.64
N ILE A 205 36.97 -13.97 -35.04
CA ILE A 205 36.40 -15.30 -35.28
C ILE A 205 36.72 -16.16 -34.06
N GLY A 206 35.68 -16.65 -33.39
CA GLY A 206 35.80 -17.71 -32.39
C GLY A 206 36.26 -17.24 -31.01
N SER A 207 35.31 -16.82 -30.19
CA SER A 207 35.18 -17.38 -28.86
C SER A 207 33.72 -17.25 -28.46
N GLY A 208 33.08 -18.39 -28.19
CA GLY A 208 31.70 -18.41 -27.72
C GLY A 208 31.59 -17.81 -26.31
N PRO A 209 30.37 -17.81 -25.74
CA PRO A 209 30.16 -17.46 -24.34
C PRO A 209 31.13 -18.24 -23.44
N ILE A 210 31.71 -17.57 -22.44
CA ILE A 210 32.47 -18.28 -21.41
C ILE A 210 31.51 -19.24 -20.71
N ASP A 211 31.89 -20.52 -20.58
CA ASP A 211 31.08 -21.51 -19.87
C ASP A 211 30.79 -21.02 -18.44
N GLN A 212 29.50 -20.96 -18.09
CA GLN A 212 29.03 -20.54 -16.77
C GLN A 212 29.68 -21.35 -15.64
N LYS A 213 29.99 -22.63 -15.86
CA LYS A 213 30.70 -23.46 -14.87
C LYS A 213 32.06 -22.89 -14.49
N LYS A 214 32.78 -22.28 -15.43
CA LYS A 214 34.08 -21.63 -15.16
C LYS A 214 33.87 -20.38 -14.31
N VAL A 215 32.87 -19.57 -14.66
CA VAL A 215 32.51 -18.33 -13.93
C VAL A 215 32.09 -18.64 -12.49
N ASP A 216 31.22 -19.62 -12.31
CA ASP A 216 30.73 -20.06 -11.01
C ASP A 216 31.87 -20.57 -10.12
N ARG A 217 32.83 -21.29 -10.70
CA ARG A 217 33.96 -21.80 -9.93
C ARG A 217 34.97 -20.71 -9.56
N VAL A 218 35.31 -19.81 -10.49
CA VAL A 218 36.15 -18.64 -10.21
C VAL A 218 35.55 -17.79 -9.07
N THR A 219 34.25 -17.51 -9.15
CA THR A 219 33.55 -16.73 -8.12
C THR A 219 33.48 -17.46 -6.79
N ALA A 220 33.29 -18.78 -6.77
CA ALA A 220 33.36 -19.58 -5.55
C ALA A 220 34.75 -19.55 -4.89
N LEU A 221 35.83 -19.67 -5.67
CA LEU A 221 37.20 -19.60 -5.16
C LEU A 221 37.52 -18.23 -4.55
N LYS A 222 37.16 -17.14 -5.23
CA LYS A 222 37.34 -15.77 -4.70
C LYS A 222 36.43 -15.48 -3.51
N ARG A 223 35.26 -16.11 -3.40
CA ARG A 223 34.39 -16.00 -2.22
C ARG A 223 35.00 -16.68 -1.00
N GLN A 224 35.72 -17.79 -1.18
CA GLN A 224 36.43 -18.49 -0.11
C GLN A 224 37.73 -17.78 0.28
N LYS A 225 38.46 -17.23 -0.70
CA LYS A 225 39.71 -16.46 -0.49
C LYS A 225 39.71 -15.20 -1.37
N PRO A 226 39.24 -14.05 -0.86
CA PRO A 226 39.10 -12.80 -1.64
C PRO A 226 40.40 -12.33 -2.30
N ASP A 227 41.53 -12.54 -1.64
CA ASP A 227 42.85 -12.05 -2.10
C ASP A 227 43.54 -12.99 -3.10
N MET A 228 42.87 -14.06 -3.53
CA MET A 228 43.44 -14.99 -4.50
C MET A 228 43.71 -14.27 -5.84
N LYS A 229 44.95 -14.39 -6.33
CA LYS A 229 45.39 -13.79 -7.60
C LYS A 229 44.98 -14.65 -8.81
N LYS A 230 44.99 -14.07 -10.01
CA LYS A 230 44.63 -14.76 -11.27
C LYS A 230 45.40 -16.07 -11.45
N ASP A 231 46.72 -16.07 -11.23
CA ASP A 231 47.55 -17.28 -11.36
C ASP A 231 47.20 -18.37 -10.34
N GLU A 232 46.87 -17.98 -9.10
CA GLU A 232 46.44 -18.91 -8.06
C GLU A 232 45.07 -19.54 -8.41
N VAL A 233 44.13 -18.73 -8.91
CA VAL A 233 42.82 -19.22 -9.36
C VAL A 233 42.99 -20.16 -10.55
N LYS A 234 43.84 -19.83 -11.52
CA LYS A 234 44.11 -20.67 -12.68
C LYS A 234 44.68 -22.03 -12.26
N ALA A 235 45.68 -22.03 -11.40
CA ALA A 235 46.28 -23.27 -10.88
C ALA A 235 45.28 -24.11 -10.07
N ALA A 236 44.35 -23.48 -9.33
CA ALA A 236 43.30 -24.19 -8.62
C ALA A 236 42.29 -24.85 -9.58
N LEU A 237 41.87 -24.14 -10.63
CA LEU A 237 40.95 -24.67 -11.63
C LEU A 237 41.56 -25.82 -12.45
N GLU A 238 42.85 -25.72 -12.80
CA GLU A 238 43.57 -26.79 -13.50
C GLU A 238 43.66 -28.07 -12.65
N LYS A 239 43.86 -27.95 -11.33
CA LYS A 239 43.81 -29.09 -10.39
C LYS A 239 42.45 -29.77 -10.35
N GLU A 240 41.39 -29.02 -10.63
CA GLU A 240 40.01 -29.52 -10.68
C GLU A 240 39.61 -30.01 -12.08
N GLY A 241 40.53 -30.00 -13.04
CA GLY A 241 40.27 -30.40 -14.42
C GLY A 241 39.48 -29.37 -15.24
N ILE A 242 39.37 -28.13 -14.76
CA ILE A 242 38.66 -27.04 -15.42
C ILE A 242 39.67 -26.18 -16.19
N SER A 243 39.70 -26.32 -17.51
CA SER A 243 40.58 -25.50 -18.37
C SER A 243 39.99 -24.10 -18.59
N VAL A 244 40.76 -23.07 -18.24
CA VAL A 244 40.42 -21.66 -18.46
C VAL A 244 41.62 -20.92 -19.06
N SER A 245 41.38 -20.14 -20.12
CA SER A 245 42.41 -19.31 -20.72
C SER A 245 42.69 -18.07 -19.86
N GLY A 246 43.90 -17.50 -19.99
CA GLY A 246 44.24 -16.25 -19.29
C GLY A 246 43.32 -15.07 -19.68
N LYS A 247 42.86 -15.05 -20.94
CA LYS A 247 41.90 -14.07 -21.43
C LYS A 247 40.53 -14.22 -20.77
N GLU A 248 39.98 -15.44 -20.75
CA GLU A 248 38.71 -15.74 -20.07
C GLU A 248 38.79 -15.34 -18.59
N LEU A 249 39.90 -15.68 -17.92
CA LEU A 249 40.10 -15.36 -16.52
C LEU A 249 40.19 -13.85 -16.27
N SER A 250 40.88 -13.11 -17.13
CA SER A 250 40.97 -11.65 -17.03
C SER A 250 39.60 -10.98 -17.19
N ILE A 251 38.81 -11.42 -18.18
CA ILE A 251 37.45 -10.93 -18.41
C ILE A 251 36.53 -11.20 -17.21
N ILE A 252 36.60 -12.41 -16.62
CA ILE A 252 35.83 -12.75 -15.42
C ILE A 252 36.24 -11.83 -14.26
N PHE A 253 37.54 -11.61 -14.07
CA PHE A 253 38.04 -10.77 -12.99
C PHE A 253 37.60 -9.31 -13.10
N SER A 254 37.65 -8.75 -14.30
CA SER A 254 37.17 -7.39 -14.55
C SER A 254 35.66 -7.26 -14.33
N ALA A 255 34.86 -8.23 -14.80
CA ALA A 255 33.41 -8.17 -14.71
C ALA A 255 32.83 -8.48 -13.32
N TYR A 256 33.50 -9.33 -12.53
CA TYR A 256 33.00 -9.76 -11.21
C TYR A 256 33.70 -9.10 -10.02
N PHE A 257 34.96 -8.70 -10.16
CA PHE A 257 35.77 -8.19 -9.05
C PHE A 257 36.33 -6.79 -9.31
N ASN A 258 35.99 -6.15 -10.43
CA ASN A 258 36.57 -4.86 -10.86
C ASN A 258 38.10 -4.88 -10.89
N ASP A 259 38.68 -6.03 -11.22
CA ASP A 259 40.12 -6.24 -11.30
C ASP A 259 40.53 -6.21 -12.79
N PHE A 260 41.12 -5.09 -13.18
CA PHE A 260 41.47 -4.76 -14.57
C PHE A 260 42.96 -4.99 -14.90
N GLU A 261 43.76 -5.43 -13.92
CA GLU A 261 45.23 -5.59 -14.06
C GLU A 261 45.65 -6.97 -14.57
#